data_AF-A0A6L3X1J7-F1
#
_entry.id   AF-A0A6L3X1J7-F1
#
_cell.length_a   1.000
_cell.length_b   1.000
_cell.length_c   1.000
_cell.angle_alpha   90.00
_cell.angle_beta   90.00
_cell.angle_gamma   90.00
#
_symmetry.space_group_name_H-M   'P 1'
#
loop_
_entity.id
_entity.type
_entity.pdbx_description
1 polymer ?
#
loop_
_entity_poly.entity_id
_entity_poly.type
_entity_poly.pdbx_seq_one_letter_code
_entity_poly.pdbx_strand_id
1 'polypeptide(L)'
;QATSVINGIEADVVTLALAYDVDAIAERGRIDKNWIKRLPDNSAPYTSTIVFLVRKGNPKQIKDWNDLIKPGVSVITPNPKSSGGARWNYLAAWGYALHHNNGDQAKAQDFVKA
;
A
#
# COMPACT_ATOMS: atom_id res chain seq x y z
N GLN A 1 -6.19 -11.32 2.15
CA GLN A 1 -5.79 -12.39 1.20
C GLN A 1 -4.87 -13.40 1.87
N ALA A 2 -3.71 -13.00 2.41
CA ALA A 2 -2.83 -13.93 3.15
C ALA A 2 -3.55 -14.76 4.24
N THR A 3 -4.47 -14.14 4.99
CA THR A 3 -5.26 -14.80 6.04
C THR A 3 -6.01 -16.05 5.56
N SER A 4 -6.54 -16.07 4.33
CA SER A 4 -7.28 -17.24 3.85
C SER A 4 -6.36 -18.43 3.57
N VAL A 5 -5.15 -18.17 3.07
CA VAL A 5 -4.11 -19.20 2.91
C VAL A 5 -3.63 -19.67 4.29
N ILE A 6 -3.41 -18.76 5.24
CA ILE A 6 -3.05 -19.13 6.61
C ILE A 6 -4.10 -20.07 7.24
N ASN A 7 -5.38 -19.82 6.98
CA ASN A 7 -6.50 -20.55 7.56
C ASN A 7 -6.95 -21.79 6.77
N GLY A 8 -6.18 -22.24 5.76
CA GLY A 8 -6.39 -23.55 5.15
C GLY A 8 -6.77 -23.57 3.67
N ILE A 9 -6.91 -22.41 3.01
CA ILE A 9 -7.00 -22.43 1.53
C ILE A 9 -5.70 -23.05 0.98
N GLU A 10 -5.85 -24.01 0.07
CA GLU A 10 -4.75 -24.68 -0.62
C GLU A 10 -4.39 -23.89 -1.87
N ALA A 11 -3.44 -22.98 -1.74
CA ALA A 11 -2.87 -22.24 -2.86
C ALA A 11 -1.47 -22.78 -3.15
N ASP A 12 -1.23 -23.23 -4.39
CA ASP A 12 0.10 -23.69 -4.83
C ASP A 12 1.09 -22.52 -4.97
N VAL A 13 0.58 -21.36 -5.38
CA VAL A 13 1.34 -20.12 -5.56
C VAL A 13 0.53 -18.95 -5.02
N VAL A 14 1.20 -17.99 -4.40
CA VAL A 14 0.61 -16.72 -3.97
C VAL A 14 1.28 -15.55 -4.70
N THR A 15 0.49 -14.70 -5.34
CA THR A 15 0.95 -13.47 -6.01
C THR A 15 0.30 -12.27 -5.32
N LEU A 16 0.91 -11.82 -4.22
CA LEU A 16 0.32 -10.84 -3.31
C LEU A 16 0.89 -9.43 -3.52
N ALA A 17 0.23 -8.44 -2.92
CA ALA A 17 0.52 -7.03 -3.16
C ALA A 17 1.81 -6.49 -2.51
N LEU A 18 2.35 -7.18 -1.50
CA LEU A 18 3.57 -6.76 -0.79
C LEU A 18 4.18 -7.93 0.00
N ALA A 19 5.49 -7.85 0.25
CA ALA A 19 6.29 -8.92 0.87
C ALA A 19 5.77 -9.34 2.25
N TYR A 20 5.37 -8.38 3.08
CA TYR A 20 4.87 -8.65 4.44
C TYR A 20 3.67 -9.62 4.47
N ASP A 21 2.82 -9.63 3.43
CA ASP A 21 1.69 -10.58 3.37
C ASP A 21 2.17 -12.01 3.10
N VAL A 22 3.26 -12.18 2.36
CA VAL A 22 3.89 -13.49 2.12
C VAL A 22 4.69 -13.93 3.36
N ASP A 23 5.39 -13.01 4.01
CA ASP A 23 6.06 -13.26 5.29
C ASP A 23 5.08 -13.77 6.35
N ALA A 24 3.88 -13.17 6.45
CA ALA A 24 2.86 -13.63 7.39
C ALA A 24 2.42 -15.09 7.14
N ILE A 25 2.43 -15.55 5.88
CA ILE A 25 2.16 -16.96 5.53
C ILE A 25 3.36 -17.84 5.91
N ALA A 26 4.59 -17.35 5.67
CA ALA A 26 5.82 -18.07 5.97
C ALA A 26 6.03 -18.26 7.49
N GLU A 27 5.73 -17.24 8.29
CA GLU A 27 5.73 -17.29 9.75
C GLU A 27 4.77 -18.34 10.31
N ARG A 28 3.70 -18.63 9.58
CA ARG A 28 2.69 -19.66 9.90
C ARG A 28 3.05 -21.04 9.33
N GLY A 29 4.24 -21.19 8.74
CA GLY A 29 4.80 -22.47 8.30
C GLY A 29 4.24 -23.01 6.98
N ARG A 30 3.45 -22.23 6.23
CA ARG A 30 2.92 -22.67 4.92
C ARG A 30 3.82 -22.29 3.74
N ILE A 31 4.78 -21.41 3.96
CA ILE A 31 5.84 -21.05 3.02
C ILE A 31 7.17 -21.08 3.79
N ASP A 32 8.27 -21.39 3.10
CA ASP A 32 9.60 -21.33 3.70
C ASP A 32 10.03 -19.90 4.03
N LYS A 33 10.72 -19.72 5.17
CA LYS A 33 11.11 -18.39 5.65
C LYS A 33 12.11 -17.65 4.74
N ASN A 34 12.85 -18.36 3.89
CA ASN A 34 13.78 -17.74 2.95
C ASN A 34 13.16 -17.50 1.56
N TRP A 35 11.83 -17.52 1.44
CA TRP A 35 11.12 -17.41 0.16
C TRP A 35 11.57 -16.23 -0.70
N ILE A 36 11.79 -15.05 -0.09
CA ILE A 36 12.04 -13.80 -0.81
C ILE A 36 13.32 -13.83 -1.65
N LYS A 37 14.27 -14.71 -1.29
CA LYS A 37 15.55 -14.90 -1.98
C LYS A 37 15.54 -15.97 -3.06
N ARG A 38 14.43 -16.72 -3.20
CA ARG A 38 14.33 -17.84 -4.15
C ARG A 38 14.23 -17.38 -5.60
N LEU A 39 13.77 -16.16 -5.82
CA LEU A 39 13.68 -15.53 -7.12
C LEU A 39 14.41 -14.17 -7.11
N PRO A 40 14.86 -13.68 -8.28
CA PRO A 40 15.46 -12.35 -8.42
C PRO A 40 14.57 -11.22 -7.90
N ASP A 41 15.17 -10.04 -7.70
CA ASP A 41 14.46 -8.78 -7.42
C ASP A 41 13.50 -8.86 -6.23
N ASN A 42 13.93 -9.52 -5.15
CA ASN A 42 13.12 -9.78 -3.95
C ASN A 42 11.80 -10.51 -4.25
N SER A 43 11.83 -11.40 -5.25
CA SER A 43 10.65 -12.13 -5.73
C SER A 43 9.53 -11.21 -6.25
N ALA A 44 9.87 -10.01 -6.73
CA ALA A 44 8.96 -9.05 -7.33
C ALA A 44 9.28 -8.88 -8.83
N PRO A 45 8.69 -9.70 -9.73
CA PRO A 45 9.01 -9.68 -11.16
C PRO A 45 8.55 -8.41 -11.89
N TYR A 46 7.75 -7.57 -11.25
CA TYR A 46 7.34 -6.26 -11.74
C TYR A 46 7.12 -5.30 -10.57
N THR A 47 7.10 -4.01 -10.86
CA THR A 47 6.78 -2.95 -9.91
C THR A 47 5.61 -2.10 -10.40
N SER A 48 5.09 -1.25 -9.52
CA SER A 48 4.07 -0.26 -9.83
C SER A 48 4.28 0.96 -8.93
N THR A 49 3.39 1.95 -9.05
CA THR A 49 3.37 3.12 -8.17
C THR A 49 1.94 3.57 -7.90
N ILE A 50 1.78 4.49 -6.95
CA ILE A 50 0.47 5.06 -6.60
C ILE A 50 0.26 6.34 -7.41
N VAL A 51 -0.90 6.42 -8.08
CA VAL A 51 -1.32 7.57 -8.87
C VAL A 51 -2.76 7.94 -8.53
N PHE A 52 -3.17 9.15 -8.89
CA PHE A 52 -4.56 9.58 -8.77
C PHE A 52 -5.31 9.34 -10.07
N LEU A 53 -6.44 8.66 -9.98
CA LEU A 53 -7.43 8.63 -11.05
C LEU A 53 -8.53 9.65 -10.73
N VAL A 54 -8.74 10.59 -11.65
CA VAL A 54 -9.75 11.66 -11.50
C VAL A 54 -10.80 11.57 -12.60
N ARG A 55 -11.98 12.15 -12.36
CA ARG A 55 -13.03 12.26 -13.39
C ARG A 55 -12.58 13.17 -14.54
N LYS A 56 -13.15 12.94 -15.73
CA LYS A 56 -12.87 13.70 -16.97
C LYS A 56 -12.92 15.22 -16.70
N GLY A 57 -11.91 15.93 -17.21
CA GLY A 57 -11.78 17.39 -17.05
C GLY A 57 -11.19 17.85 -15.72
N ASN A 58 -10.93 16.94 -14.78
CA ASN A 58 -10.36 17.24 -13.46
C ASN A 58 -11.07 18.43 -12.76
N PRO A 59 -12.38 18.34 -12.47
CA PRO A 59 -13.18 19.46 -11.98
C PRO A 59 -12.73 19.99 -10.60
N LYS A 60 -11.98 19.19 -9.84
CA LYS A 60 -11.43 19.56 -8.54
C LYS A 60 -9.97 20.03 -8.63
N GLN A 61 -9.40 20.08 -9.83
CA GLN A 61 -8.03 20.50 -10.12
C GLN A 61 -6.98 19.76 -9.27
N ILE A 62 -7.18 18.46 -9.03
CA ILE A 62 -6.26 17.61 -8.27
C ILE A 62 -5.00 17.37 -9.10
N LYS A 63 -3.85 17.74 -8.57
CA LYS A 63 -2.54 17.59 -9.21
C LYS A 63 -1.51 16.95 -8.28
N ASP A 64 -1.67 17.12 -6.97
CA ASP A 64 -0.73 16.60 -5.98
C ASP A 64 -1.44 16.22 -4.66
N TRP A 65 -0.72 15.56 -3.75
CA TRP A 65 -1.24 15.02 -2.50
C TRP A 65 -1.92 16.07 -1.61
N ASN A 66 -1.39 17.29 -1.55
CA ASN A 66 -2.01 18.40 -0.80
C ASN A 66 -3.41 18.78 -1.30
N ASP A 67 -3.77 18.42 -2.55
CA ASP A 67 -5.11 18.68 -3.05
C ASP A 67 -6.16 17.71 -2.48
N LEU A 68 -5.73 16.54 -1.98
CA LEU A 68 -6.62 15.52 -1.46
C LEU A 68 -7.28 15.92 -0.13
N ILE A 69 -6.62 16.77 0.66
CA ILE A 69 -7.09 17.23 1.98
C ILE A 69 -7.91 18.53 1.90
N LYS A 70 -8.16 19.05 0.69
CA LYS A 70 -8.94 20.28 0.52
C LYS A 70 -10.42 20.04 0.88
N PRO A 71 -11.10 21.03 1.50
CA PRO A 71 -12.54 20.95 1.73
C PRO A 71 -13.32 20.65 0.44
N GLY A 72 -14.28 19.71 0.52
CA GLY A 72 -15.12 19.34 -0.60
C GLY A 72 -14.46 18.43 -1.65
N VAL A 73 -13.29 17.84 -1.33
CA VAL A 73 -12.70 16.69 -2.03
C VAL A 73 -13.09 15.42 -1.28
N SER A 74 -13.58 14.41 -2.00
CA SER A 74 -13.88 13.09 -1.44
C SER A 74 -12.95 12.07 -2.06
N VAL A 75 -12.11 11.46 -1.22
CA VAL A 75 -11.11 10.47 -1.62
C VAL A 75 -11.68 9.08 -1.43
N ILE A 76 -11.49 8.22 -2.44
CA ILE A 76 -11.82 6.80 -2.36
C ILE A 76 -10.52 6.01 -2.27
N THR A 77 -10.33 5.32 -1.14
CA THR A 77 -9.18 4.44 -0.89
C THR A 77 -9.65 3.18 -0.14
N PRO A 78 -9.08 1.99 -0.43
CA PRO A 78 -9.49 0.77 0.26
C PRO A 78 -9.03 0.72 1.74
N ASN A 79 -9.48 -0.29 2.48
CA ASN A 79 -9.14 -0.47 3.90
C ASN A 79 -7.73 -1.08 4.08
N PRO A 80 -6.80 -0.43 4.83
CA PRO A 80 -5.45 -0.93 5.06
C PRO A 80 -5.38 -2.21 5.90
N LYS A 81 -6.44 -2.58 6.61
CA LYS A 81 -6.50 -3.84 7.38
C LYS A 81 -6.69 -5.07 6.50
N SER A 82 -7.18 -4.90 5.26
CA SER A 82 -7.47 -6.02 4.36
C SER A 82 -6.80 -5.91 2.99
N SER A 83 -6.35 -4.72 2.58
CA SER A 83 -5.75 -4.45 1.28
C SER A 83 -4.27 -4.04 1.37
N GLY A 84 -3.42 -4.67 0.56
CA GLY A 84 -2.02 -4.23 0.38
C GLY A 84 -1.90 -2.90 -0.35
N GLY A 85 -2.73 -2.68 -1.39
CA GLY A 85 -2.78 -1.40 -2.09
C GLY A 85 -3.16 -0.23 -1.16
N ALA A 86 -4.08 -0.46 -0.21
CA ALA A 86 -4.41 0.55 0.79
C ALA A 86 -3.22 0.93 1.69
N ARG A 87 -2.38 -0.05 2.06
CA ARG A 87 -1.14 0.20 2.83
C ARG A 87 -0.14 1.00 2.00
N TRP A 88 0.02 0.68 0.71
CA TRP A 88 0.85 1.47 -0.20
C TRP A 88 0.32 2.90 -0.38
N ASN A 89 -0.99 3.11 -0.54
CA ASN A 89 -1.60 4.44 -0.61
C ASN A 89 -1.28 5.27 0.64
N TYR A 90 -1.45 4.68 1.83
CA TYR A 90 -1.16 5.34 3.10
C TYR A 90 0.32 5.70 3.22
N LEU A 91 1.23 4.77 2.88
CA LEU A 91 2.67 5.02 2.94
C LEU A 91 3.14 6.06 1.92
N ALA A 92 2.51 6.12 0.75
CA ALA A 92 2.80 7.17 -0.25
C ALA A 92 2.39 8.55 0.26
N ALA A 93 1.20 8.69 0.85
CA ALA A 93 0.74 9.93 1.49
C ALA A 93 1.64 10.33 2.67
N TRP A 94 2.02 9.37 3.52
CA TRP A 94 2.92 9.61 4.65
C TRP A 94 4.31 10.05 4.18
N GLY A 95 4.87 9.37 3.17
CA GLY A 95 6.17 9.69 2.59
C GLY A 95 6.18 11.09 1.96
N TYR A 96 5.11 11.47 1.25
CA TYR A 96 4.92 12.83 0.75
C TYR A 96 4.97 13.86 1.87
N ALA A 97 4.21 13.62 2.94
CA ALA A 97 4.11 14.56 4.04
C ALA A 97 5.42 14.67 4.82
N LEU A 98 6.15 13.58 5.04
CA LEU A 98 7.50 13.62 5.62
C LEU A 98 8.43 14.50 4.78
N HIS A 99 8.47 14.27 3.46
CA HIS A 99 9.34 15.02 2.56
C HIS A 99 9.02 16.52 2.58
N HIS A 100 7.73 16.90 2.54
CA HIS A 100 7.30 18.31 2.53
C HIS A 100 7.44 19.00 3.89
N ASN A 101 7.59 18.24 4.96
CA ASN A 101 7.69 18.76 6.32
C ASN A 101 9.06 18.48 6.96
N ASN A 102 10.11 18.35 6.15
CA ASN A 102 11.49 18.15 6.62
C ASN A 102 11.66 16.98 7.59
N GLY A 103 10.93 15.88 7.36
CA GLY A 103 10.98 14.67 8.18
C GLY A 103 10.14 14.72 9.46
N ASP A 104 9.30 15.73 9.66
CA ASP A 104 8.41 15.84 10.82
C ASP A 104 7.33 14.74 10.80
N GLN A 105 7.49 13.76 11.70
CA GLN A 105 6.57 12.63 11.80
C GLN A 105 5.18 13.03 12.30
N ALA A 106 5.06 14.04 13.16
CA ALA A 106 3.76 14.48 13.67
C ALA A 106 2.93 15.07 12.53
N LYS A 107 3.55 15.91 11.69
CA LYS A 107 2.88 16.46 10.49
C LYS A 107 2.53 15.39 9.47
N ALA A 108 3.37 14.37 9.30
CA ALA A 108 3.03 13.24 8.44
C ALA A 108 1.86 12.43 8.97
N GLN A 109 1.77 12.24 10.28
CA GLN A 109 0.64 11.59 10.92
C GLN A 109 -0.65 12.39 10.80
N ASP A 110 -0.59 13.71 10.95
CA ASP A 110 -1.76 14.58 10.79
C ASP A 110 -2.25 14.60 9.34
N PHE A 111 -1.33 14.58 8.37
CA PHE A 111 -1.66 14.55 6.95
C PHE A 111 -2.51 13.33 6.55
N VAL A 112 -2.21 12.15 7.09
CA VAL A 112 -2.94 10.90 6.76
C VAL A 112 -4.22 10.69 7.57
N LYS A 113 -4.50 11.58 8.54
CA LYS A 113 -5.76 11.61 9.32
C LYS A 113 -6.80 12.56 8.71
N ALA A 114 -6.37 13.48 7.86
CA ALA A 114 -7.18 14.56 7.29
C ALA A 114 -8.25 14.06 6.31
#